data_AF-A0A0H2UQT8-F1
#
_entry.id   AF-A0A0H2UQT8-F1
#
_cell.length_a   1.000
_cell.length_b   1.000
_cell.length_c   1.000
_cell.angle_alpha   90.00
_cell.angle_beta   90.00
_cell.angle_gamma   90.00
#
_symmetry.space_group_name_H-M   'P 1'
#
loop_
_entity.id
_entity.type
_entity.pdbx_description
1 polymer ?
#
loop_
_entity_poly.entity_id
_entity_poly.type
_entity_poly.pdbx_seq_one_letter_code
_entity_poly.pdbx_strand_id
1 'polypeptide(L)'
;MFLSIPIVIRMFILPFMAASFMIKTSDVGAIISSMDKLKISKNVSIPIAVMFRFFPSFKEEKKNIKMAMRVRGINFKNPVKYLEYVSVPLLIISSNISDDIAKAAETKAIENPIAKTRYIRVKIQLIDFVYVLAVAGLIVGGLIWLK
;
A
#
# COMPACT_ATOMS: atom_id res chain seq x y z
N MET A 1 -6.56 34.87 -11.25
CA MET A 1 -6.61 33.47 -11.73
C MET A 1 -5.26 32.94 -12.24
N PHE A 2 -4.41 33.74 -12.90
CA PHE A 2 -3.08 33.27 -13.34
C PHE A 2 -2.06 33.07 -12.20
N LEU A 3 -2.18 33.82 -11.09
CA LEU A 3 -1.26 33.70 -9.94
C LEU A 3 -1.44 32.42 -9.11
N SER A 4 -2.62 31.79 -9.16
CA SER A 4 -2.95 30.58 -8.38
C SER A 4 -2.41 29.29 -9.00
N ILE A 5 -2.09 29.29 -10.29
CA ILE A 5 -1.55 28.12 -11.02
C ILE A 5 -0.20 27.65 -10.48
N PRO A 6 0.83 28.52 -10.26
CA PRO A 6 2.11 28.07 -9.71
C PRO A 6 2.01 27.54 -8.27
N ILE A 7 1.04 28.03 -7.48
CA ILE A 7 0.80 27.57 -6.11
C ILE A 7 0.26 26.14 -6.11
N VAL A 8 -0.75 25.87 -6.96
CA VAL A 8 -1.30 24.53 -7.13
C VAL A 8 -0.24 23.56 -7.63
N ILE A 9 0.57 23.96 -8.63
CA ILE A 9 1.65 23.12 -9.18
C ILE A 9 2.69 22.77 -8.10
N ARG A 10 3.13 23.73 -7.27
CA ARG A 10 4.07 23.46 -6.17
C ARG A 10 3.46 22.58 -5.08
N MET A 11 2.18 22.78 -4.75
CA MET A 11 1.46 22.00 -3.74
C MET A 11 1.34 20.52 -4.14
N PHE A 12 1.25 20.21 -5.44
CA PHE A 12 1.19 18.83 -5.92
C PHE A 12 2.57 18.22 -6.20
N ILE A 13 3.58 19.00 -6.60
CA ILE A 13 4.93 18.47 -6.90
C ILE A 13 5.65 17.91 -5.67
N LEU A 14 5.59 18.60 -4.53
CA LEU A 14 6.27 18.17 -3.31
C LEU A 14 5.76 16.81 -2.78
N PRO A 15 4.45 16.59 -2.58
CA PRO A 15 3.95 15.28 -2.15
C PRO A 15 4.13 14.22 -3.22
N PHE A 16 4.09 14.56 -4.51
CA PHE A 16 4.30 13.60 -5.59
C PHE A 16 5.76 13.12 -5.66
N MET A 17 6.73 14.01 -5.52
CA MET A 17 8.15 13.65 -5.42
C MET A 17 8.43 12.85 -4.16
N ALA A 18 7.89 13.26 -3.01
CA ALA A 18 8.04 12.53 -1.75
C ALA A 18 7.44 11.12 -1.84
N ALA A 19 6.25 10.98 -2.43
CA ALA A 19 5.62 9.68 -2.65
C ALA A 19 6.44 8.80 -3.61
N SER A 20 6.96 9.36 -4.69
CA SER A 20 7.82 8.64 -5.65
C SER A 20 9.12 8.15 -5.00
N PHE A 21 9.73 8.99 -4.15
CA PHE A 21 10.92 8.62 -3.39
C PHE A 21 10.61 7.52 -2.35
N MET A 22 9.47 7.63 -1.67
CA MET A 22 9.00 6.62 -0.72
C MET A 22 8.80 5.26 -1.40
N ILE A 23 8.19 5.23 -2.59
CA ILE A 23 7.93 3.98 -3.35
C ILE A 23 9.24 3.34 -3.85
N LYS A 24 10.24 4.13 -4.24
CA LYS A 24 11.51 3.61 -4.76
C LYS A 24 12.46 3.12 -3.66
N THR A 25 12.46 3.77 -2.49
CA THR A 25 13.44 3.51 -1.43
C THR A 25 12.89 2.63 -0.31
N SER A 26 11.56 2.58 -0.11
CA SER A 26 10.98 1.83 1.00
C SER A 26 10.40 0.50 0.53
N ASP A 27 10.95 -0.59 1.08
CA ASP A 27 10.30 -1.88 0.99
C ASP A 27 8.95 -1.84 1.68
N VAL A 28 7.99 -2.58 1.11
CA VAL A 28 6.63 -2.67 1.61
C VAL A 28 6.60 -3.13 3.08
N GLY A 29 7.52 -4.04 3.45
CA GLY A 29 7.73 -4.50 4.83
C GLY A 29 8.26 -3.42 5.77
N ALA A 30 9.06 -2.47 5.29
CA ALA A 30 9.57 -1.36 6.08
C ALA A 30 8.46 -0.34 6.40
N ILE A 31 7.56 -0.08 5.45
CA ILE A 31 6.37 0.79 5.65
C ILE A 31 5.48 0.20 6.75
N ILE A 32 5.17 -1.08 6.66
CA ILE A 32 4.37 -1.80 7.69
C ILE A 32 5.08 -1.77 9.05
N SER A 33 6.40 -1.90 9.05
CA SER A 33 7.18 -1.84 10.29
C SER A 33 7.14 -0.44 10.92
N SER A 34 7.21 0.61 10.11
CA SER A 34 7.06 1.99 10.56
C SER A 34 5.65 2.30 11.08
N MET A 35 4.59 1.80 10.42
CA MET A 35 3.18 2.03 10.82
C MET A 35 2.83 1.51 12.22
N ASP A 36 3.26 0.30 12.56
CA ASP A 36 3.05 -0.26 13.91
C ASP A 36 3.93 0.45 14.96
N LYS A 37 5.09 0.98 14.56
CA LYS A 37 5.92 1.83 15.44
C LYS A 37 5.26 3.15 15.79
N LEU A 38 4.45 3.70 14.88
CA LEU A 38 3.62 4.88 15.11
C LEU A 38 2.40 4.58 16.02
N LYS A 39 2.32 3.36 16.61
CA LYS A 39 1.21 2.91 17.46
C LYS A 39 -0.16 3.00 16.78
N ILE A 40 -0.21 2.80 15.46
CA ILE A 40 -1.48 2.58 14.77
C ILE A 40 -2.11 1.29 15.33
N SER A 41 -3.43 1.28 15.52
CA SER A 41 -4.13 0.10 16.04
C SER A 41 -3.79 -1.15 15.21
N LYS A 42 -3.49 -2.25 15.89
CA LYS A 42 -3.12 -3.54 15.28
C LYS A 42 -4.21 -4.04 14.31
N ASN A 43 -5.47 -3.68 14.59
CA ASN A 43 -6.63 -3.99 13.75
C ASN A 43 -6.52 -3.40 12.34
N VAL A 44 -5.71 -2.35 12.16
CA VAL A 44 -5.50 -1.69 10.86
C VAL A 44 -4.14 -2.08 10.29
N SER A 45 -3.09 -2.13 11.11
CA SER A 45 -1.75 -2.45 10.63
C SER A 45 -1.64 -3.88 10.08
N ILE A 46 -2.33 -4.86 10.65
CA ILE A 46 -2.26 -6.26 10.23
C ILE A 46 -2.91 -6.46 8.85
N PRO A 47 -4.17 -6.03 8.60
CA PRO A 47 -4.78 -6.15 7.27
C PRO A 47 -3.97 -5.46 6.18
N ILE A 48 -3.46 -4.25 6.46
CA ILE A 48 -2.61 -3.52 5.51
C ILE A 48 -1.37 -4.34 5.16
N ALA A 49 -0.71 -4.95 6.15
CA ALA A 49 0.45 -5.78 5.93
C ALA A 49 0.16 -6.99 5.03
N VAL A 50 -0.98 -7.64 5.27
CA VAL A 50 -1.46 -8.77 4.48
C VAL A 50 -1.76 -8.32 3.06
N MET A 51 -2.55 -7.25 2.87
CA MET A 51 -2.89 -6.72 1.54
C MET A 51 -1.66 -6.44 0.69
N PHE A 52 -0.67 -5.78 1.27
CA PHE A 52 0.57 -5.44 0.60
C PHE A 52 1.41 -6.65 0.20
N ARG A 53 1.42 -7.71 1.02
CA ARG A 53 2.10 -8.97 0.72
C ARG A 53 1.35 -9.81 -0.32
N PHE A 54 0.02 -9.75 -0.33
CA PHE A 54 -0.83 -10.49 -1.26
C PHE A 54 -1.06 -9.78 -2.60
N PHE A 55 -0.93 -8.45 -2.66
CA PHE A 55 -1.06 -7.67 -3.88
C PHE A 55 -0.19 -8.17 -5.06
N PRO A 56 1.11 -8.50 -4.89
CA PRO A 56 1.91 -9.04 -5.99
C PRO A 56 1.34 -10.37 -6.51
N SER A 57 0.95 -11.29 -5.62
CA SER A 57 0.34 -12.57 -6.00
C SER A 57 -1.01 -12.39 -6.68
N PHE A 58 -1.86 -11.49 -6.18
CA PHE A 58 -3.16 -11.16 -6.78
C PHE A 58 -3.03 -10.65 -8.22
N LYS A 59 -1.97 -9.88 -8.52
CA LYS A 59 -1.69 -9.40 -9.87
C LYS A 59 -1.34 -10.55 -10.82
N GLU A 60 -0.57 -11.52 -10.35
CA GLU A 60 -0.25 -12.73 -11.12
C GLU A 60 -1.48 -13.60 -11.36
N GLU A 61 -2.31 -13.78 -10.34
CA GLU A 61 -3.53 -14.57 -10.40
C GLU A 61 -4.54 -13.98 -11.40
N LYS A 62 -4.74 -12.67 -11.35
CA LYS A 62 -5.53 -11.94 -12.36
C LYS A 62 -4.98 -12.15 -13.77
N LYS A 63 -3.65 -12.14 -13.95
CA LYS A 63 -3.00 -12.38 -15.25
C LYS A 63 -3.24 -13.81 -15.73
N ASN A 64 -3.14 -14.79 -14.84
CA ASN A 64 -3.35 -16.21 -15.14
C ASN A 64 -4.80 -16.48 -15.54
N ILE A 65 -5.77 -15.95 -14.79
CA ILE A 65 -7.20 -16.05 -15.13
C ILE A 65 -7.46 -15.39 -16.49
N LYS A 66 -6.91 -14.19 -16.71
CA LYS A 66 -7.04 -13.50 -18.01
C LYS A 66 -6.49 -14.33 -19.16
N MET A 67 -5.38 -15.03 -18.95
CA MET A 67 -4.77 -15.90 -19.95
C MET A 67 -5.61 -17.16 -20.19
N ALA A 68 -6.11 -17.80 -19.14
CA ALA A 68 -7.01 -18.96 -19.25
C ALA A 68 -8.30 -18.63 -20.02
N MET A 69 -8.87 -17.44 -19.77
CA MET A 69 -10.04 -16.94 -20.48
C MET A 69 -9.76 -16.67 -21.97
N ARG A 70 -8.54 -16.22 -22.29
CA ARG A 70 -8.09 -16.06 -23.68
C ARG A 70 -7.94 -17.41 -24.39
N VAL A 71 -7.42 -18.44 -23.71
CA VAL A 71 -7.30 -19.81 -24.26
C VAL A 71 -8.69 -20.41 -24.55
N ARG A 72 -9.68 -20.11 -23.72
CA ARG A 72 -11.09 -20.53 -23.94
C ARG A 72 -11.79 -19.79 -25.09
N GLY A 73 -11.10 -18.92 -25.83
CA GLY A 73 -11.67 -18.19 -26.97
C GLY A 73 -12.68 -17.10 -26.60
N ILE A 74 -12.75 -16.72 -25.31
CA ILE A 74 -13.69 -15.72 -24.83
C ILE A 74 -13.17 -14.33 -25.20
N ASN A 75 -13.66 -13.81 -26.32
CA ASN A 75 -13.29 -12.51 -26.86
C ASN A 75 -13.98 -11.34 -26.14
N PHE A 76 -13.39 -10.15 -26.26
CA PHE A 76 -13.97 -8.86 -25.82
C PHE A 76 -15.28 -8.46 -26.54
N LYS A 77 -15.89 -9.35 -27.34
CA LYS A 77 -17.14 -9.08 -28.06
C LYS A 77 -18.28 -8.69 -27.12
N ASN A 78 -18.32 -9.27 -25.92
CA ASN A 78 -19.22 -8.84 -24.85
C ASN A 78 -18.40 -8.49 -23.59
N PRO A 79 -18.13 -7.20 -23.33
CA PRO A 79 -17.33 -6.78 -22.18
C PRO A 79 -17.99 -7.17 -20.84
N VAL A 80 -19.32 -7.20 -20.77
CA VAL A 80 -20.07 -7.58 -19.57
C VAL A 80 -19.84 -9.05 -19.21
N LYS A 81 -20.05 -9.98 -20.16
CA LYS A 81 -19.81 -11.42 -19.93
C LYS A 81 -18.34 -11.71 -19.63
N TYR A 82 -17.43 -11.04 -20.33
CA TYR A 82 -15.99 -11.17 -20.08
C TYR A 82 -15.62 -10.78 -18.64
N LEU A 83 -16.21 -9.70 -18.13
CA LEU A 83 -15.95 -9.20 -16.78
C LEU A 83 -16.51 -10.13 -15.72
N GLU A 84 -17.69 -10.70 -15.95
CA GLU A 84 -18.29 -11.72 -15.08
C GLU A 84 -17.39 -12.97 -14.98
N TYR A 85 -16.96 -13.52 -16.12
CA TYR A 85 -16.11 -14.71 -16.13
C TYR A 85 -14.70 -14.50 -15.57
N VAL A 86 -14.19 -13.27 -15.52
CA VAL A 86 -12.90 -12.97 -14.87
C VAL A 86 -13.09 -12.66 -13.39
N SER A 87 -14.15 -11.92 -13.04
CA SER A 87 -14.36 -11.42 -11.68
C SER A 87 -14.89 -12.50 -10.75
N VAL A 88 -15.83 -13.34 -11.20
CA VAL A 88 -16.41 -14.40 -10.36
C VAL A 88 -15.35 -15.38 -9.87
N PRO A 89 -14.49 -15.98 -10.72
CA PRO A 89 -13.42 -16.87 -10.25
C PRO A 89 -12.41 -16.15 -9.35
N LEU A 90 -12.06 -14.91 -9.68
CA LEU A 90 -11.12 -14.11 -8.89
C LEU A 90 -11.66 -13.84 -7.48
N LEU A 91 -12.96 -13.57 -7.35
CA LEU A 91 -13.63 -13.38 -6.05
C LEU A 91 -13.65 -14.68 -5.24
N ILE A 92 -13.99 -15.82 -5.86
CA ILE A 92 -14.01 -17.12 -5.20
C ILE A 92 -12.62 -17.47 -4.65
N ILE A 93 -11.58 -17.32 -5.48
CA ILE A 93 -10.19 -17.60 -5.06
C ILE A 93 -9.75 -16.65 -3.95
N SER A 94 -10.08 -15.36 -4.06
CA SER A 94 -9.75 -14.37 -3.02
C SER A 94 -10.44 -14.68 -1.69
N SER A 95 -11.69 -15.17 -1.72
CA SER A 95 -12.42 -15.60 -0.53
C SER A 95 -11.75 -16.80 0.14
N ASN A 96 -11.39 -17.83 -0.63
CA ASN A 96 -10.72 -19.02 -0.11
C ASN A 96 -9.36 -18.66 0.51
N ILE A 97 -8.58 -17.81 -0.15
CA ILE A 97 -7.29 -17.33 0.37
C ILE A 97 -7.49 -16.55 1.68
N SER A 98 -8.51 -15.71 1.76
CA SER A 98 -8.84 -14.97 2.99
C SER A 98 -9.13 -15.92 4.15
N ASP A 99 -9.93 -16.97 3.92
CA ASP A 99 -10.24 -17.97 4.94
C ASP A 99 -9.02 -18.75 5.39
N ASP A 100 -8.13 -19.11 4.45
CA ASP A 100 -6.88 -19.81 4.77
C ASP A 100 -5.92 -18.93 5.58
N ILE A 101 -5.83 -17.64 5.26
CA ILE A 101 -5.06 -16.66 6.06
C ILE A 101 -5.65 -16.54 7.47
N ALA A 102 -6.97 -16.46 7.59
CA ALA A 102 -7.65 -16.35 8.88
C ALA A 102 -7.35 -17.57 9.76
N LYS A 103 -7.54 -18.78 9.23
CA LYS A 103 -7.22 -20.04 9.91
C LYS A 103 -5.73 -20.12 10.30
N ALA A 104 -4.83 -19.74 9.39
CA ALA A 104 -3.40 -19.71 9.67
C ALA A 104 -3.01 -18.65 10.71
N ALA A 105 -3.75 -17.54 10.81
CA ALA A 105 -3.54 -16.50 11.81
C ALA A 105 -4.04 -16.92 13.20
N GLU A 106 -5.21 -17.56 13.27
CA GLU A 106 -5.78 -18.10 14.51
C GLU A 106 -4.90 -19.19 15.12
N THR A 107 -4.43 -20.14 14.31
CA THR A 107 -3.48 -21.19 14.75
C THR A 107 -2.15 -20.62 15.27
N LYS A 108 -1.74 -19.44 14.79
CA LYS A 108 -0.57 -18.70 15.29
C LYS A 108 -0.87 -17.79 16.47
N ALA A 109 -2.07 -17.90 17.05
CA ALA A 109 -2.54 -17.12 18.18
C ALA A 109 -2.37 -15.60 17.95
N ILE A 110 -2.84 -15.10 16.80
CA ILE A 110 -2.73 -13.67 16.48
C ILE A 110 -3.45 -12.77 17.51
N GLU A 111 -4.43 -13.28 18.23
CA GLU A 111 -5.17 -12.54 19.26
C GLU A 111 -4.54 -12.61 20.66
N ASN A 112 -3.41 -13.30 20.82
CA ASN A 112 -2.76 -13.46 22.12
C ASN A 112 -2.42 -12.07 22.75
N PRO A 113 -2.88 -11.76 23.97
CA PRO A 113 -2.64 -10.48 24.65
C PRO A 113 -1.17 -10.25 25.07
N ILE A 114 -0.30 -11.25 24.92
CA ILE A 114 1.12 -11.16 25.25
C ILE A 114 1.85 -10.15 24.34
N ALA A 115 2.88 -9.50 24.88
CA ALA A 115 3.76 -8.59 24.13
C ALA A 115 4.37 -9.30 22.92
N LYS A 116 3.97 -8.88 21.71
CA LYS A 116 4.47 -9.44 20.46
C LYS A 116 5.90 -8.99 20.20
N THR A 117 6.79 -9.93 19.94
CA THR A 117 8.16 -9.65 19.49
C THR A 117 8.16 -9.46 17.97
N ARG A 118 8.96 -8.48 17.49
CA ARG A 118 8.96 -8.08 16.08
C ARG A 118 10.29 -8.40 15.42
N TYR A 119 10.22 -9.07 14.27
CA TYR A 119 11.40 -9.51 13.53
C TYR A 119 12.17 -8.34 12.89
N ILE A 120 11.44 -7.34 12.37
CA ILE A 120 12.04 -6.16 11.72
C ILE A 120 12.03 -4.98 12.70
N ARG A 121 13.22 -4.61 13.19
CA ARG A 121 13.40 -3.41 14.02
C ARG A 121 13.71 -2.21 13.14
N VAL A 122 12.69 -1.42 12.80
CA VAL A 122 12.91 -0.04 12.34
C VAL A 122 13.47 0.76 13.52
N LYS A 123 14.51 1.56 13.34
CA LYS A 123 15.03 2.49 14.35
C LYS A 123 14.90 3.90 13.78
N ILE A 124 14.50 4.86 14.61
CA ILE A 124 14.53 6.27 14.23
C ILE A 124 16.01 6.65 14.23
N GLN A 125 16.52 7.10 13.10
CA GLN A 125 17.91 7.56 12.98
C GLN A 125 17.95 9.08 13.04
N LEU A 126 19.09 9.64 13.44
CA LEU A 126 19.32 11.09 13.44
C LEU A 126 19.07 11.73 12.08
N ILE A 127 19.26 10.98 10.98
CA ILE A 127 18.91 11.38 9.62
C ILE A 127 17.43 11.77 9.48
N ASP A 128 16.51 11.07 10.17
CA ASP A 128 15.07 11.34 10.08
C ASP A 128 14.75 12.74 10.64
N PHE A 129 15.46 13.16 11.69
CA PHE A 129 15.26 14.48 12.31
C PHE A 129 15.77 15.62 11.43
N VAL A 130 16.93 15.43 10.79
CA VAL A 130 17.49 16.38 9.83
C VAL A 130 16.56 16.54 8.62
N TYR A 131 15.98 15.44 8.14
CA TYR A 131 15.05 15.46 7.00
C TYR A 131 13.74 16.21 7.34
N VAL A 132 13.17 15.96 8.52
CA VAL A 132 11.97 16.69 8.99
C VAL A 132 12.24 18.18 9.13
N LEU A 133 13.40 18.57 9.67
CA LEU A 133 13.80 19.97 9.77
C LEU A 133 13.98 20.64 8.40
N ALA A 134 14.61 19.95 7.44
CA ALA A 134 14.81 20.48 6.09
C ALA A 134 13.48 20.69 5.36
N VAL A 135 12.54 19.73 5.48
CA VAL A 135 11.20 19.83 4.88
C VAL A 135 10.38 20.94 5.55
N ALA A 136 10.41 21.03 6.89
CA ALA A 136 9.73 22.10 7.61
C ALA A 136 10.27 23.48 7.22
N GLY A 137 11.60 23.63 7.07
CA GLY A 137 12.24 24.85 6.60
C GLY A 137 11.81 25.25 5.19
N LEU A 138 11.68 24.29 4.27
CA LEU A 138 11.17 24.54 2.91
C LEU A 138 9.70 24.98 2.91
N ILE A 139 8.85 24.38 3.75
CA ILE A 139 7.44 24.75 3.88
C ILE A 139 7.29 26.17 4.46
N VAL A 140 8.04 26.48 5.52
CA VAL A 140 8.03 27.81 6.16
C VAL A 140 8.61 28.87 5.23
N GLY A 141 9.71 28.59 4.54
CA GLY A 141 10.28 29.50 3.54
C GLY A 141 9.32 29.75 2.36
N GLY A 142 8.57 28.73 1.93
CA GLY A 142 7.53 28.87 0.91
C GLY A 142 6.33 29.70 1.36
N LEU A 143 5.93 29.60 2.64
CA LEU A 143 4.87 30.42 3.25
C LEU A 143 5.29 31.88 3.44
N ILE A 144 6.55 32.13 3.83
CA ILE A 144 7.08 33.48 4.02
C ILE A 144 7.24 34.21 2.67
N TRP A 145 7.61 33.50 1.60
CA TRP A 145 7.71 34.08 0.26
C TRP A 145 6.34 34.35 -0.40
N LEU A 146 5.26 33.81 0.16
CA LEU A 146 3.88 34.02 -0.30
C LEU A 146 3.22 35.25 0.36
N LYS A 147 3.80 35.76 1.45
CA LYS A 147 3.31 36.92 2.20
C LYS A 147 4.02 38.19 1.74
#